data_AF-A0A7J7YGG6-F1
#
_entry.id   AF-A0A7J7YGG6-F1
#
_cell.length_a   1.000
_cell.length_b   1.000
_cell.length_c   1.000
_cell.angle_alpha   90.00
_cell.angle_beta   90.00
_cell.angle_gamma   90.00
#
_symmetry.space_group_name_H-M   'P 1'
#
loop_
_entity.id
_entity.type
_entity.pdbx_description
1 polymer ?
#
loop_
_entity_poly.entity_id
_entity_poly.type
_entity_poly.pdbx_seq_one_letter_code
_entity_poly.pdbx_strand_id
1 'polypeptide(L)' 'MKPPFAKAAAEQRSRTGSRHAGVPVSVMKRKAAHKRHRSRPPSQPRRNIVGCRIRHGWKDGDEPLVQWKGTVLDQLL' A
#
# COMPACT_ATOMS: atom_id res chain seq x y z
N MET A 1 25.60 -1.93 -55.43
CA MET A 1 25.20 -1.95 -54.00
C MET A 1 24.02 -1.00 -53.80
N LYS A 2 23.12 -1.32 -52.85
CA LYS A 2 21.86 -0.61 -52.55
C LYS A 2 22.08 0.64 -51.64
N PRO A 3 21.09 1.57 -51.58
CA PRO A 3 21.18 2.98 -51.13
C PRO A 3 20.86 3.17 -49.63
N PRO A 4 20.66 4.40 -49.11
CA PRO A 4 19.37 4.68 -48.43
C PRO A 4 18.88 6.16 -48.56
N PHE A 5 17.64 6.44 -48.96
CA PHE A 5 16.40 6.51 -48.16
C PHE A 5 16.37 7.51 -46.99
N ALA A 6 15.41 8.46 -47.05
CA ALA A 6 14.50 8.99 -45.99
C ALA A 6 14.28 10.52 -46.14
N LYS A 7 13.10 11.05 -46.51
CA LYS A 7 11.87 11.41 -45.75
C LYS A 7 11.02 12.26 -46.75
N ALA A 8 9.70 12.46 -46.72
CA ALA A 8 8.70 12.61 -45.66
C ALA A 8 7.31 12.29 -46.28
N ALA A 9 6.46 11.50 -45.61
CA ALA A 9 5.35 11.92 -44.75
C ALA A 9 4.04 12.29 -45.49
N ALA A 10 3.08 11.37 -45.33
CA ALA A 10 1.64 11.59 -45.18
C ALA A 10 0.82 12.07 -46.40
N GLU A 11 0.57 11.16 -47.34
CA GLU A 11 -0.75 11.07 -47.96
C GLU A 11 -1.56 10.02 -47.19
N GLN A 12 -2.65 10.39 -46.51
CA GLN A 12 -3.69 9.43 -46.13
C GLN A 12 -5.06 10.10 -45.90
N ARG A 13 -5.77 10.22 -47.02
CA ARG A 13 -7.18 9.88 -47.31
C ARG A 13 -8.23 9.90 -46.18
N SER A 14 -9.29 10.64 -46.51
CA SER A 14 -10.65 10.69 -45.99
C SER A 14 -11.29 9.34 -45.66
N ARG A 15 -12.16 9.30 -44.63
CA ARG A 15 -13.40 8.50 -44.60
C ARG A 15 -14.32 8.85 -43.40
N THR A 16 -15.51 9.33 -43.76
CA THR A 16 -16.87 9.12 -43.22
C THR A 16 -17.07 8.48 -41.84
N GLY A 17 -17.99 9.04 -41.05
CA GLY A 17 -18.65 8.31 -39.95
C GLY A 17 -19.69 9.12 -39.19
N SER A 18 -20.96 8.78 -39.39
CA SER A 18 -22.19 9.34 -38.81
C SER A 18 -22.12 9.74 -37.33
N ARG A 19 -22.60 10.96 -37.02
CA ARG A 19 -22.92 11.42 -35.66
C ARG A 19 -24.16 10.66 -35.15
N HIS A 20 -23.96 9.62 -34.34
CA HIS A 20 -24.99 9.10 -33.47
C HIS A 20 -24.70 9.49 -32.02
N ALA A 21 -25.54 10.39 -31.52
CA ALA A 21 -25.62 10.75 -30.12
C ALA A 21 -26.02 9.52 -29.29
N GLY A 22 -25.18 9.16 -28.33
CA GLY A 22 -25.45 8.15 -27.33
C GLY A 22 -24.54 8.42 -26.13
N VAL A 23 -25.16 8.79 -25.01
CA VAL A 23 -24.56 9.23 -23.75
C VAL A 23 -23.46 8.27 -23.27
N PRO A 24 -22.30 8.76 -22.75
CA PRO A 24 -21.37 7.87 -22.05
C PRO A 24 -22.03 7.45 -20.73
N VAL A 25 -22.49 6.20 -20.65
CA VAL A 25 -22.86 5.62 -19.36
C VAL A 25 -21.57 5.48 -18.58
N SER A 26 -21.37 6.34 -17.57
CA SER A 26 -20.19 6.28 -16.72
C SER A 26 -20.19 4.93 -16.01
N VAL A 27 -19.37 4.00 -16.50
CA VAL A 27 -18.99 2.80 -15.76
C VAL A 27 -18.08 3.23 -14.62
N MET A 28 -18.66 3.87 -13.60
CA MET A 28 -17.98 4.07 -12.32
C MET A 28 -17.82 2.70 -11.69
N LYS A 29 -16.77 1.98 -12.09
CA LYS A 29 -16.25 0.84 -11.36
C LYS A 29 -15.77 1.40 -10.02
N ARG A 30 -16.65 1.37 -9.02
CA ARG A 30 -16.27 1.68 -7.64
C ARG A 30 -15.23 0.65 -7.25
N LYS A 31 -13.96 1.06 -7.23
CA LYS A 31 -12.90 0.28 -6.64
C LYS A 31 -13.22 0.28 -5.14
N ALA A 32 -13.67 -0.86 -4.61
CA ALA A 32 -13.84 -1.01 -3.18
C ALA A 32 -12.52 -0.58 -2.54
N ALA A 33 -12.54 0.55 -1.85
CA ALA A 33 -11.42 0.99 -1.06
C ALA A 33 -11.19 -0.14 -0.06
N HIS A 34 -10.20 -0.98 -0.33
CA HIS A 34 -9.68 -1.88 0.66
C HIS A 34 -9.21 -0.96 1.77
N LYS A 35 -10.07 -0.77 2.77
CA LYS A 35 -9.68 -0.24 4.06
C LYS A 35 -8.59 -1.21 4.45
N ARG A 36 -7.32 -0.80 4.26
CA ARG A 36 -6.20 -1.51 4.83
C ARG A 36 -6.44 -1.33 6.31
N HIS A 37 -7.21 -2.25 6.88
CA HIS A 37 -7.17 -2.51 8.29
C HIS A 37 -5.69 -2.69 8.53
N ARG A 38 -5.07 -1.65 9.11
CA ARG A 38 -3.67 -1.69 9.49
C ARG A 38 -3.68 -2.81 10.50
N SER A 39 -3.38 -4.00 10.01
CA SER A 39 -3.32 -5.23 10.76
C SER A 39 -2.13 -5.00 11.67
N ARG A 40 -2.37 -4.27 12.76
CA ARG A 40 -1.50 -4.32 13.91
C ARG A 40 -1.51 -5.81 14.22
N PRO A 41 -0.40 -6.52 14.00
CA PRO A 41 -0.38 -7.94 14.23
C PRO A 41 -0.88 -8.14 15.66
N PRO A 42 -1.76 -9.12 15.93
CA PRO A 42 -2.05 -9.47 17.31
C PRO A 42 -0.70 -9.66 18.00
N SER A 43 -0.53 -9.05 19.17
CA SER A 43 0.67 -9.21 20.01
C SER A 43 0.75 -10.68 20.39
N GLN A 44 1.28 -11.50 19.50
CA GLN A 44 1.44 -12.92 19.70
C GLN A 44 2.45 -13.10 20.83
N PRO A 45 2.11 -13.79 21.92
CA PRO A 45 3.04 -14.08 23.03
C PRO A 45 4.18 -15.05 22.66
N ARG A 46 4.38 -15.34 21.36
CA ARG A 46 5.28 -16.39 20.87
C ARG A 46 6.29 -15.91 19.84
N ARG A 47 6.30 -14.62 19.52
CA ARG A 47 7.35 -14.04 18.66
C ARG A 47 8.50 -13.68 19.57
N ASN A 48 9.69 -14.21 19.29
CA ASN A 48 10.92 -13.79 19.96
C ASN A 48 10.92 -12.26 20.12
N ILE A 49 10.82 -11.78 21.37
CA ILE A 49 10.71 -10.35 21.67
C ILE A 49 12.08 -9.68 21.82
N VAL A 50 13.17 -10.45 21.75
CA VAL A 50 14.54 -9.92 21.78
C VAL A 50 14.72 -8.91 20.65
N GLY A 51 15.31 -7.76 20.98
CA GLY A 51 15.49 -6.63 20.08
C GLY A 51 14.26 -5.72 19.90
N CYS A 52 13.10 -6.07 20.46
CA CYS A 52 11.90 -5.22 20.37
C CYS A 52 11.95 -4.06 21.36
N ARG A 53 11.47 -2.88 20.94
CA ARG A 53 11.17 -1.76 21.85
C ARG A 53 9.84 -2.01 22.54
N ILE A 54 9.84 -2.03 23.86
CA ILE A 54 8.67 -2.31 24.68
C ILE A 54 8.24 -1.11 25.50
N ARG A 55 6.96 -1.11 25.87
CA ARG A 55 6.40 -0.30 26.93
C ARG A 55 5.81 -1.26 27.94
N HIS A 56 6.25 -1.19 29.19
CA HIS A 56 5.80 -2.06 30.26
C HIS A 56 5.30 -1.23 31.43
N GLY A 57 4.14 -1.58 31.97
CA GLY A 57 3.62 -0.97 33.19
C GLY A 57 4.08 -1.76 34.40
N TRP A 58 4.73 -1.10 35.35
CA TRP A 58 5.09 -1.64 36.65
C TRP A 58 4.19 -1.01 37.71
N LYS A 59 3.63 -1.81 38.61
CA LYS A 59 2.85 -1.35 39.75
C LYS A 59 3.38 -2.00 41.00
N ASP A 60 3.60 -1.21 42.05
CA ASP A 60 3.96 -1.74 43.36
C ASP A 60 2.78 -1.53 44.32
N GLY A 61 2.12 -2.61 44.74
CA GLY A 61 0.92 -2.55 45.58
C GLY A 61 -0.18 -1.63 45.03
N ASP A 62 -0.54 -0.62 45.83
CA ASP A 62 -1.54 0.40 45.51
C ASP A 62 -0.98 1.66 44.83
N GLU A 63 0.33 1.71 44.57
CA GLU A 63 0.94 2.84 43.88
C GLU A 63 0.45 2.97 42.43
N PRO A 64 0.52 4.17 41.84
CA PRO A 64 0.18 4.37 40.44
C PRO A 64 1.01 3.47 39.50
N LEU A 65 0.40 3.02 38.40
CA LEU A 65 1.10 2.25 37.37
C LEU A 65 2.18 3.12 36.69
N VAL A 66 3.45 2.80 36.94
CA VAL A 66 4.60 3.46 36.33
C VAL A 66 4.87 2.83 34.97
N GLN A 67 4.99 3.65 33.92
CA GLN A 67 5.26 3.14 32.57
C GLN A 67 6.74 3.25 32.21
N TRP A 68 7.37 2.10 31.99
CA TRP A 68 8.76 1.96 31.59
C TRP A 68 8.89 1.72 30.08
N LYS A 69 9.97 2.22 29.50
CA LYS A 69 10.36 1.99 28.09
C LYS A 69 11.74 1.36 28.06
N GLY A 70 11.89 0.33 27.24
CA GLY A 70 13.17 -0.38 27.11
C GLY A 70 13.23 -1.23 25.86
N THR A 71 14.36 -1.90 25.68
CA THR A 71 14.58 -2.89 24.63
C THR A 71 14.85 -4.24 25.29
N VAL A 72 14.28 -5.32 24.78
CA VAL A 72 14.56 -6.66 25.30
C VAL A 72 15.93 -7.10 24.76
N LEU A 73 16.84 -7.50 25.65
CA LEU A 73 18.21 -7.86 25.28
C LEU A 73 18.38 -9.35 25.01
N ASP A 74 17.76 -10.20 25.83
CA ASP A 74 17.87 -11.65 25.69
C ASP A 74 16.69 -12.37 26.37
N GLN A 75 16.55 -13.67 26.13
CA GLN A 75 15.66 -14.57 26.86
C GLN A 75 16.47 -15.49 27.77
N LEU A 76 16.11 -15.56 29.05
CA LEU A 76 16.66 -16.54 29.97
C LEU A 76 16.02 -17.91 29.70
N LEU A 77 16.85 -18.95 29.57
CA LEU A 77 16.43 -20.35 29.42
C LEU A 77 15.97 -20.95 30.75
#